data_AF-A0A3D3P4C6-F1
#
_entry.id   AF-A0A3D3P4C6-F1
#
_cell.length_a   1.000
_cell.length_b   1.000
_cell.length_c   1.000
_cell.angle_alpha   90.00
_cell.angle_beta   90.00
_cell.angle_gamma   90.00
#
_symmetry.space_group_name_H-M   'P 1'
#
loop_
_entity.id
_entity.type
_entity.pdbx_description
1 polymer ?
#
loop_
_entity_poly.entity_id
_entity_poly.type
_entity_poly.pdbx_seq_one_letter_code
_entity_poly.pdbx_strand_id
1 'polypeptide(L)'
;MSSSSKTSLWDYLAERFPPGQFAPLALMLLMASLVSGRALHLGELVLQFGLTLSWIFQFRLLDDLHDRERDRKMQPHRVLVQTESLGYFRCLAGLATIGNLGATGLLLSWNISFTILVPLNLMLAALYWKGGIQRLVHTQIVLIKYPMFVLMLSGGIPGFSVTTSLVTLLIYFTFAVFELLHDPSLRFGKRGETALFVEAFFLGVMWFLLAGWTAYSHPIATIILTGLAMCACLLLFHLFRPETTNHRPIFLPTILQLMVLTFLT
;
A
#
# COMPACT_ATOMS: atom_id res chain seq x y z
N MET A 1 13.85 -22.39 -32.29
CA MET A 1 14.88 -22.71 -31.28
C MET A 1 14.40 -22.18 -29.94
N SER A 2 13.86 -23.04 -29.09
CA SER A 2 13.31 -22.68 -27.78
C SER A 2 14.43 -22.69 -26.74
N SER A 3 14.98 -21.52 -26.41
CA SER A 3 15.70 -21.40 -25.14
C SER A 3 14.65 -21.50 -24.03
N SER A 4 14.58 -22.66 -23.37
CA SER A 4 13.91 -22.80 -22.07
C SER A 4 14.66 -21.90 -21.09
N SER A 5 14.31 -20.61 -21.05
CA SER A 5 14.81 -19.73 -20.02
C SER A 5 14.13 -20.18 -18.73
N LYS A 6 14.89 -20.82 -17.85
CA LYS A 6 14.45 -21.03 -16.47
C LYS A 6 14.16 -19.64 -15.90
N THR A 7 12.89 -19.22 -15.88
CA THR A 7 12.49 -17.95 -15.29
C THR A 7 12.87 -18.00 -13.81
N SER A 8 13.85 -17.18 -13.44
CA SER A 8 14.41 -17.20 -12.11
C SER A 8 13.62 -16.29 -11.17
N LEU A 9 13.69 -16.57 -9.86
CA LEU A 9 13.14 -15.66 -8.85
C LEU A 9 13.75 -14.25 -8.97
N TRP A 10 15.01 -14.16 -9.38
CA TRP A 10 15.69 -12.87 -9.57
C TRP A 10 15.08 -12.05 -10.70
N ASP A 11 14.70 -12.68 -11.81
CA ASP A 11 14.02 -12.00 -12.91
C ASP A 11 12.66 -11.46 -12.44
N TYR A 12 11.92 -12.28 -11.68
CA TYR A 12 10.67 -11.85 -11.06
C TYR A 12 10.87 -10.65 -10.12
N LEU A 13 11.87 -10.71 -9.24
CA LEU A 13 12.15 -9.63 -8.28
C LEU A 13 12.60 -8.34 -8.98
N ALA A 14 13.43 -8.44 -10.02
CA ALA A 14 13.86 -7.28 -10.78
C ALA A 14 12.69 -6.60 -11.52
N GLU A 15 11.79 -7.39 -12.10
CA GLU A 15 10.62 -6.88 -12.82
C GLU A 15 9.55 -6.34 -11.86
N ARG A 16 9.21 -7.11 -10.83
CA ARG A 16 8.02 -6.86 -10.01
C ARG A 16 8.34 -6.23 -8.68
N PHE A 17 9.52 -6.42 -8.10
CA PHE A 17 9.86 -5.88 -6.78
C PHE A 17 11.13 -5.00 -6.78
N PRO A 18 11.23 -3.98 -7.67
CA PRO A 18 12.41 -3.12 -7.72
C PRO A 18 12.60 -2.36 -6.40
N PRO A 19 13.79 -2.43 -5.77
CA PRO A 19 14.03 -1.88 -4.43
C PRO A 19 13.79 -0.36 -4.39
N GLY A 20 14.09 0.36 -5.47
CA GLY A 20 13.86 1.81 -5.57
C GLY A 20 12.39 2.24 -5.48
N GLN A 21 11.43 1.32 -5.57
CA GLN A 21 10.01 1.60 -5.38
C GLN A 21 9.49 1.04 -4.05
N PHE A 22 9.89 -0.18 -3.71
CA PHE A 22 9.34 -0.89 -2.54
C PHE A 22 10.01 -0.54 -1.21
N ALA A 23 11.29 -0.14 -1.21
CA ALA A 23 11.94 0.32 0.01
C ALA A 23 11.35 1.65 0.52
N PRO A 24 11.16 2.70 -0.32
CA PRO A 24 10.45 3.91 0.11
C PRO A 24 9.02 3.63 0.56
N LEU A 25 8.33 2.69 -0.09
CA LEU A 25 6.98 2.29 0.26
C LEU A 25 6.90 1.67 1.66
N ALA A 26 7.75 0.70 1.95
CA ALA A 26 7.84 0.09 3.27
C ALA A 26 8.19 1.12 4.34
N LEU A 27 9.10 2.05 4.03
CA LEU A 27 9.46 3.14 4.94
C LEU A 27 8.27 4.07 5.21
N MET A 28 7.49 4.44 4.19
CA MET A 28 6.28 5.26 4.34
C MET A 28 5.26 4.60 5.27
N LEU A 29 5.00 3.29 5.10
CA LEU A 29 4.06 2.54 5.94
C LEU A 29 4.57 2.40 7.38
N LEU A 30 5.88 2.21 7.56
CA LEU A 30 6.51 2.19 8.88
C LEU A 30 6.39 3.56 9.56
N MET A 31 6.74 4.65 8.88
CA MET A 31 6.59 6.02 9.41
C MET A 31 5.14 6.31 9.81
N ALA A 32 4.17 5.92 8.96
CA ALA A 32 2.75 6.04 9.25
C ALA A 32 2.34 5.36 10.57
N SER A 33 2.94 4.20 10.87
CA SER A 33 2.65 3.48 12.13
C SER A 33 3.24 4.14 13.38
N LEU A 34 4.26 4.98 13.22
CA LEU A 34 4.97 5.64 14.32
C LEU A 34 4.34 6.96 14.75
N VAL A 35 3.42 7.51 13.95
CA VAL A 35 2.71 8.77 14.26
C VAL A 35 1.91 8.70 15.57
N SER A 36 1.66 7.52 16.12
CA SER A 36 1.04 7.37 17.45
C SER A 36 2.01 7.58 18.62
N GLY A 37 3.27 7.95 18.38
CA GLY A 37 4.28 8.21 19.41
C GLY A 37 4.93 6.96 20.00
N ARG A 38 4.84 5.82 19.31
CA ARG A 38 5.49 4.57 19.75
C ARG A 38 7.01 4.69 19.56
N ALA A 39 7.75 4.66 20.67
CA ALA A 39 9.20 4.52 20.62
C ALA A 39 9.59 3.12 20.13
N LEU A 40 10.53 3.05 19.17
CA LEU A 40 11.15 1.82 18.71
C LEU A 40 12.66 1.91 18.86
N HIS A 41 13.28 0.82 19.28
CA HIS A 41 14.73 0.69 19.20
C HIS A 41 15.17 0.46 17.74
N LEU A 42 16.41 0.81 17.41
CA LEU A 42 16.95 0.68 16.05
C LEU A 42 16.83 -0.76 15.50
N GLY A 43 17.04 -1.77 16.35
CA GLY A 43 16.87 -3.17 15.96
C GLY A 43 15.42 -3.50 15.58
N GLU A 44 14.44 -2.98 16.31
CA GLU A 44 13.02 -3.18 16.02
C GLU A 44 12.61 -2.47 14.74
N LEU A 45 13.15 -1.27 14.48
CA LEU A 45 12.93 -0.54 13.22
C LEU A 45 13.41 -1.37 12.02
N VAL A 46 14.61 -1.94 12.08
CA VAL A 46 15.16 -2.77 11.00
C VAL A 46 14.31 -4.03 10.79
N LEU A 47 13.93 -4.71 11.87
CA LEU A 47 13.10 -5.92 11.79
C LEU A 47 11.70 -5.63 11.26
N GLN A 48 11.05 -4.56 11.71
CA GLN A 48 9.72 -4.16 11.23
C GLN A 48 9.75 -3.65 9.79
N PHE A 49 10.82 -2.97 9.38
CA PHE A 49 11.03 -2.61 7.98
C PHE A 49 11.16 -3.86 7.08
N GLY A 50 11.97 -4.83 7.51
CA GLY A 50 12.10 -6.12 6.82
C GLY A 50 10.79 -6.91 6.76
N LEU A 51 10.04 -6.93 7.87
CA LEU A 51 8.71 -7.55 7.93
C LEU A 51 7.73 -6.87 6.96
N THR A 52 7.74 -5.54 6.91
CA THR A 52 6.88 -4.75 6.01
C THR A 52 7.21 -5.06 4.54
N LEU A 53 8.50 -5.11 4.18
CA LEU A 53 8.92 -5.54 2.84
C LEU A 53 8.45 -6.96 2.52
N SER A 54 8.56 -7.87 3.48
CA SER A 54 8.12 -9.26 3.32
C SER A 54 6.60 -9.37 3.13
N TRP A 55 5.80 -8.56 3.84
CA TRP A 55 4.35 -8.48 3.59
C TRP A 55 4.05 -7.95 2.20
N ILE A 56 4.67 -6.84 1.79
CA ILE A 56 4.42 -6.28 0.46
C ILE A 56 4.80 -7.30 -0.63
N PHE A 57 5.92 -8.01 -0.47
CA PHE A 57 6.32 -9.09 -1.35
C PHE A 57 5.27 -10.21 -1.41
N GLN A 58 4.84 -10.73 -0.24
CA GLN A 58 3.82 -11.78 -0.17
C GLN A 58 2.54 -11.38 -0.91
N PHE A 59 1.95 -10.24 -0.53
CA PHE A 59 0.69 -9.81 -1.10
C PHE A 59 0.81 -9.46 -2.57
N ARG A 60 1.95 -8.93 -3.02
CA ARG A 60 2.20 -8.68 -4.44
C ARG A 60 2.32 -9.97 -5.25
N LEU A 61 3.01 -10.98 -4.72
CA LEU A 61 3.11 -12.28 -5.36
C LEU A 61 1.73 -12.95 -5.47
N LEU A 62 0.91 -12.85 -4.43
CA LEU A 62 -0.47 -13.35 -4.46
C LEU A 62 -1.33 -12.62 -5.51
N ASP A 63 -1.24 -11.29 -5.58
CA ASP A 63 -1.93 -10.49 -6.60
C ASP A 63 -1.48 -10.90 -8.01
N ASP A 64 -0.18 -10.98 -8.26
CA ASP A 64 0.36 -11.33 -9.58
C ASP A 64 -0.02 -12.76 -10.01
N LEU A 65 -0.10 -13.70 -9.05
CA LEU A 65 -0.57 -15.06 -9.32
C LEU A 65 -2.06 -15.09 -9.69
N HIS A 66 -2.88 -14.25 -9.07
CA HIS A 66 -4.31 -14.12 -9.38
C HIS A 66 -4.53 -13.43 -10.73
N ASP A 67 -3.83 -12.33 -10.98
CA ASP A 67 -3.98 -11.50 -12.18
C ASP A 67 -3.34 -12.11 -13.43
N ARG A 68 -2.68 -13.28 -13.34
CA ARG A 68 -1.95 -13.91 -14.45
C ARG A 68 -2.77 -14.04 -15.73
N GLU A 69 -4.02 -14.48 -15.67
CA GLU A 69 -4.84 -14.67 -16.88
C GLU A 69 -5.13 -13.35 -17.59
N ARG A 70 -5.31 -12.29 -16.81
CA ARG A 70 -5.49 -10.94 -17.32
C ARG A 70 -4.18 -10.39 -17.86
N ASP A 71 -3.08 -10.59 -17.14
CA ASP A 71 -1.74 -10.22 -17.57
C ASP A 71 -1.32 -10.91 -18.86
N ARG A 72 -1.75 -12.15 -19.10
CA ARG A 72 -1.51 -12.83 -20.37
C ARG A 72 -2.06 -12.04 -21.56
N LYS A 73 -3.16 -11.29 -21.37
CA LYS A 73 -3.76 -10.46 -22.42
C LYS A 73 -3.13 -9.07 -22.49
N MET A 74 -2.85 -8.46 -21.33
CA MET A 74 -2.43 -7.05 -21.25
C MET A 74 -0.91 -6.87 -21.28
N GLN A 75 -0.16 -7.80 -20.68
CA GLN A 75 1.29 -7.77 -20.54
C GLN A 75 1.88 -9.17 -20.73
N PRO A 76 1.84 -9.71 -21.97
CA PRO A 76 2.26 -11.08 -22.27
C PRO A 76 3.75 -11.34 -22.01
N HIS A 77 4.54 -10.28 -21.83
CA HIS A 77 5.97 -10.33 -21.59
C HIS A 77 6.35 -10.54 -20.11
N ARG A 78 5.40 -10.50 -19.17
CA ARG A 78 5.70 -10.68 -17.73
C ARG A 78 6.27 -12.06 -17.43
N VAL A 79 7.25 -12.13 -16.52
CA VAL A 79 7.91 -13.38 -16.07
C VAL A 79 6.90 -14.46 -15.66
N LEU A 80 5.89 -14.13 -14.86
CA LEU A 80 4.88 -15.10 -14.40
C LEU A 80 3.94 -15.59 -15.51
N VAL A 81 3.73 -14.79 -16.55
CA VAL A 81 2.93 -15.20 -17.72
C VAL A 81 3.70 -16.24 -18.53
N GLN A 82 5.00 -15.96 -18.77
CA GLN A 82 5.91 -16.79 -19.56
C GLN A 82 6.33 -18.10 -18.86
N THR A 83 6.23 -18.15 -17.54
CA THR A 83 6.63 -19.33 -16.76
C THR A 83 5.69 -20.52 -17.03
N GLU A 84 6.27 -21.67 -17.41
CA GLU A 84 5.52 -22.90 -17.73
C GLU A 84 4.83 -23.49 -16.49
N SER A 85 5.51 -23.54 -15.35
CA SER A 85 4.98 -24.08 -14.08
C SER A 85 4.89 -23.02 -12.99
N LEU A 86 3.69 -22.81 -12.46
CA LEU A 86 3.46 -21.91 -11.32
C LEU A 86 3.74 -22.57 -9.96
N GLY A 87 4.03 -23.88 -9.92
CA GLY A 87 4.16 -24.62 -8.67
C GLY A 87 5.17 -23.99 -7.71
N TYR A 88 6.32 -23.55 -8.26
CA TYR A 88 7.36 -22.86 -7.50
C TYR A 88 6.86 -21.55 -6.87
N PHE A 89 6.22 -20.67 -7.65
CA PHE A 89 5.71 -19.39 -7.15
C PHE A 89 4.54 -19.55 -6.18
N ARG A 90 3.67 -20.54 -6.38
CA ARG A 90 2.60 -20.89 -5.43
C ARG A 90 3.17 -21.41 -4.11
N CYS A 91 4.20 -22.26 -4.16
CA CYS A 91 4.92 -22.73 -2.98
C CYS A 91 5.58 -21.55 -2.25
N LEU A 92 6.26 -20.66 -2.98
CA LEU A 92 6.88 -19.46 -2.43
C LEU A 92 5.85 -18.53 -1.77
N ALA A 93 4.69 -18.32 -2.39
CA ALA A 93 3.60 -17.54 -1.80
C ALA A 93 3.06 -18.18 -0.51
N GLY A 94 2.92 -19.51 -0.49
CA GLY A 94 2.54 -20.26 0.71
C GLY A 94 3.56 -20.14 1.84
N LEU A 95 4.85 -20.32 1.52
CA LEU A 95 5.94 -20.15 2.48
C LEU A 95 6.04 -18.72 3.00
N ALA A 96 5.89 -17.72 2.12
CA ALA A 96 5.86 -16.31 2.53
C ALA A 96 4.67 -16.01 3.46
N THR A 97 3.50 -16.60 3.18
CA THR A 97 2.31 -16.45 4.02
C THR A 97 2.51 -17.06 5.41
N ILE A 98 3.01 -18.29 5.50
CA ILE A 98 3.29 -18.96 6.78
C ILE A 98 4.42 -18.24 7.52
N GLY A 99 5.49 -17.87 6.82
CA GLY A 99 6.62 -17.14 7.37
C GLY A 99 6.21 -15.78 7.94
N ASN A 100 5.40 -15.01 7.21
CA ASN A 100 4.90 -13.73 7.68
C ASN A 100 3.90 -13.88 8.83
N LEU A 101 3.08 -14.94 8.86
CA LEU A 101 2.23 -15.23 10.02
C LEU A 101 3.05 -15.44 11.29
N GLY A 102 4.09 -16.27 11.21
CA GLY A 102 5.02 -16.54 12.31
C GLY A 102 5.83 -15.31 12.71
N ALA A 103 6.41 -14.60 11.74
CA ALA A 103 7.19 -13.40 11.98
C ALA A 103 6.34 -12.28 12.61
N THR A 104 5.10 -12.10 12.17
CA THR A 104 4.15 -11.16 12.79
C THR A 104 3.84 -11.57 14.24
N GLY A 105 3.67 -12.87 14.48
CA GLY A 105 3.38 -13.41 15.80
C GLY A 105 4.51 -13.19 16.79
N LEU A 106 5.74 -13.36 16.33
CA LEU A 106 6.97 -13.24 17.12
C LEU A 106 7.46 -11.80 17.28
N LEU A 107 7.38 -10.98 16.23
CA LEU A 107 7.92 -9.61 16.23
C LEU A 107 6.90 -8.55 16.69
N LEU A 108 5.60 -8.82 16.53
CA LEU A 108 4.53 -7.87 16.93
C LEU A 108 3.64 -8.49 18.00
N SER A 109 2.77 -9.44 17.63
CA SER A 109 2.04 -10.31 18.56
C SER A 109 1.22 -11.36 17.82
N TRP A 110 0.98 -12.50 18.44
CA TRP A 110 0.04 -13.51 17.93
C TRP A 110 -1.39 -12.98 17.81
N ASN A 111 -1.79 -12.05 18.68
CA ASN A 111 -3.11 -11.42 18.59
C ASN A 111 -3.26 -10.66 17.25
N ILE A 112 -2.27 -9.84 16.88
CA ILE A 112 -2.24 -9.14 15.58
C ILE A 112 -2.29 -10.13 14.41
N SER A 113 -1.51 -11.21 14.47
CA SER A 113 -1.53 -12.26 13.45
C SER A 113 -2.92 -12.84 13.24
N PHE A 114 -3.60 -13.24 14.31
CA PHE A 114 -4.90 -13.92 14.22
C PHE A 114 -6.09 -12.98 14.01
N THR A 115 -6.03 -11.74 14.49
CA THR A 115 -7.16 -10.80 14.40
C THR A 115 -7.11 -9.89 13.17
N ILE A 116 -5.93 -9.69 12.58
CA ILE A 116 -5.78 -8.82 11.41
C ILE A 116 -5.20 -9.59 10.22
N LEU A 117 -4.01 -10.17 10.35
CA LEU A 117 -3.31 -10.76 9.20
C LEU A 117 -4.04 -11.98 8.63
N VAL A 118 -4.53 -12.89 9.47
CA VAL A 118 -5.29 -14.07 9.02
C VAL A 118 -6.60 -13.64 8.35
N PRO A 119 -7.47 -12.82 8.97
CA PRO A 119 -8.68 -12.32 8.31
C PRO A 119 -8.38 -11.59 7.00
N LEU A 120 -7.32 -10.78 6.93
CA LEU A 120 -6.90 -10.12 5.70
C LEU A 120 -6.55 -11.12 4.59
N ASN A 121 -5.77 -12.16 4.90
CA ASN A 121 -5.44 -13.22 3.94
C ASN A 121 -6.69 -13.99 3.50
N LEU A 122 -7.57 -14.33 4.43
CA LEU A 122 -8.83 -15.03 4.11
C LEU A 122 -9.76 -14.18 3.25
N MET A 123 -9.87 -12.87 3.55
CA MET A 123 -10.67 -11.93 2.78
C MET A 123 -10.16 -11.84 1.34
N LEU A 124 -8.84 -11.70 1.13
CA LEU A 124 -8.28 -11.64 -0.22
C LEU A 124 -8.37 -12.99 -0.93
N ALA A 125 -8.15 -14.11 -0.24
CA ALA A 125 -8.34 -15.43 -0.82
C ALA A 125 -9.80 -15.64 -1.27
N ALA A 126 -10.78 -15.22 -0.46
CA ALA A 126 -12.20 -15.27 -0.82
C ALA A 126 -12.53 -14.34 -2.01
N LEU A 127 -11.92 -13.15 -2.05
CA LEU A 127 -12.02 -12.22 -3.17
C LEU A 127 -11.52 -12.86 -4.48
N TYR A 128 -10.34 -13.48 -4.43
CA TYR A 128 -9.70 -14.13 -5.57
C TYR A 128 -10.43 -15.40 -6.02
N TRP A 129 -11.09 -16.11 -5.11
CA TRP A 129 -11.91 -17.27 -5.46
C TRP A 129 -13.23 -16.86 -6.11
N LYS A 130 -13.98 -15.92 -5.53
CA LYS A 130 -15.34 -15.58 -6.00
C LYS A 130 -15.37 -15.18 -7.48
N GLY A 131 -14.34 -14.46 -7.95
CA GLY A 131 -14.28 -13.95 -9.32
C GLY A 131 -15.47 -13.02 -9.66
N GLY A 132 -15.49 -12.46 -10.87
CA GLY A 132 -16.64 -11.71 -11.40
C GLY A 132 -16.99 -10.39 -10.67
N ILE A 133 -16.19 -9.95 -9.70
CA ILE A 133 -16.36 -8.67 -9.03
C ILE A 133 -15.94 -7.55 -9.98
N GLN A 134 -16.70 -6.45 -9.98
CA GLN A 134 -16.35 -5.27 -10.77
C GLN A 134 -14.94 -4.80 -10.41
N ARG A 135 -14.12 -4.59 -11.43
CA ARG A 135 -12.69 -4.33 -11.26
C ARG A 135 -12.37 -3.15 -10.36
N LEU A 136 -13.13 -2.05 -10.48
CA LEU A 136 -12.99 -0.90 -9.59
C LEU A 136 -13.14 -1.30 -8.12
N VAL A 137 -14.20 -2.05 -7.80
CA VAL A 137 -14.47 -2.53 -6.43
C VAL A 137 -13.39 -3.51 -5.97
N HIS A 138 -12.99 -4.44 -6.85
CA HIS A 138 -11.91 -5.39 -6.56
C HIS A 138 -10.63 -4.66 -6.18
N THR A 139 -10.22 -3.66 -6.96
CA THR A 139 -9.04 -2.84 -6.68
C THR A 139 -9.16 -2.14 -5.32
N GLN A 140 -10.29 -1.48 -5.02
CA GLN A 140 -10.46 -0.81 -3.73
C GLN A 140 -10.35 -1.77 -2.53
N ILE A 141 -10.90 -2.99 -2.65
CA ILE A 141 -10.80 -4.01 -1.59
C ILE A 141 -9.34 -4.49 -1.42
N VAL A 142 -8.61 -4.70 -2.52
CA VAL A 142 -7.20 -5.12 -2.46
C VAL A 142 -6.32 -4.06 -1.78
N LEU A 143 -6.64 -2.76 -1.94
CA LEU A 143 -5.89 -1.68 -1.33
C LEU A 143 -5.98 -1.65 0.20
N ILE A 144 -6.98 -2.30 0.81
CA ILE A 144 -7.15 -2.39 2.28
C ILE A 144 -5.92 -2.99 2.98
N LYS A 145 -5.08 -3.76 2.29
CA LYS A 145 -3.85 -4.31 2.90
C LYS A 145 -2.88 -3.23 3.40
N TYR A 146 -2.75 -2.09 2.70
CA TYR A 146 -1.84 -1.02 3.11
C TYR A 146 -2.23 -0.36 4.44
N PRO A 147 -3.49 0.07 4.65
CA PRO A 147 -3.93 0.53 5.96
C PRO A 147 -3.84 -0.56 7.03
N MET A 148 -4.08 -1.84 6.68
CA MET A 148 -3.90 -2.93 7.65
C MET A 148 -2.43 -3.11 8.06
N PHE A 149 -1.47 -2.91 7.16
CA PHE A 149 -0.05 -2.94 7.54
C PHE A 149 0.29 -1.86 8.57
N VAL A 150 -0.22 -0.64 8.36
CA VAL A 150 -0.07 0.47 9.31
C VAL A 150 -0.68 0.11 10.66
N LEU A 151 -1.91 -0.40 10.67
CA LEU A 151 -2.60 -0.81 11.90
C LEU A 151 -1.88 -1.93 12.66
N MET A 152 -1.34 -2.92 11.94
CA MET A 152 -0.58 -4.00 12.57
C MET A 152 0.71 -3.47 13.20
N LEU A 153 1.45 -2.62 12.49
CA LEU A 153 2.68 -2.01 13.00
C LEU A 153 2.42 -1.05 14.17
N SER A 154 1.26 -0.39 14.21
CA SER A 154 0.86 0.50 15.30
C SER A 154 0.39 -0.23 16.57
N GLY A 155 0.48 -1.56 16.62
CA GLY A 155 0.09 -2.37 17.78
C GLY A 155 -1.28 -3.04 17.66
N GLY A 156 -1.88 -3.07 16.47
CA GLY A 156 -3.17 -3.70 16.20
C GLY A 156 -4.37 -2.88 16.68
N ILE A 157 -5.50 -3.57 16.92
CA ILE A 157 -6.76 -2.95 17.37
C ILE A 157 -6.58 -2.12 18.67
N PRO A 158 -5.78 -2.55 19.67
CA PRO A 158 -5.53 -1.72 20.85
C PRO A 158 -4.76 -0.42 20.55
N GLY A 159 -3.97 -0.39 19.47
CA GLY A 159 -3.26 0.79 18.99
C GLY A 159 -4.12 1.73 18.12
N PHE A 160 -5.42 1.44 18.00
CA PHE A 160 -6.35 2.24 17.23
C PHE A 160 -6.68 3.54 18.00
N SER A 161 -6.08 4.64 17.55
CA SER A 161 -6.35 5.99 18.04
C SER A 161 -6.98 6.84 16.92
N VAL A 162 -7.48 8.03 17.25
CA VAL A 162 -7.95 9.00 16.25
C VAL A 162 -6.82 9.32 15.26
N THR A 163 -5.61 9.56 15.75
CA THR A 163 -4.44 9.84 14.91
C THR A 163 -4.10 8.65 14.00
N THR A 164 -4.04 7.43 14.56
CA THR A 164 -3.82 6.21 13.78
C THR A 164 -4.88 6.07 12.70
N SER A 165 -6.16 6.33 13.03
CA SER A 165 -7.28 6.25 12.07
C SER A 165 -7.12 7.22 10.91
N LEU A 166 -6.81 8.49 11.20
CA LEU A 166 -6.60 9.53 10.19
C LEU A 166 -5.42 9.18 9.26
N VAL A 167 -4.31 8.69 9.81
CA VAL A 167 -3.14 8.27 9.03
C VAL A 167 -3.45 7.03 8.19
N THR A 168 -4.21 6.08 8.74
CA THR A 168 -4.62 4.86 8.04
C THR A 168 -5.52 5.19 6.83
N LEU A 169 -6.46 6.13 7.01
CA LEU A 169 -7.29 6.65 5.93
C LEU A 169 -6.48 7.45 4.91
N LEU A 170 -5.55 8.30 5.36
CA LEU A 170 -4.64 9.04 4.48
C LEU A 170 -3.88 8.08 3.54
N ILE A 171 -3.34 7.00 4.10
CA ILE A 171 -2.65 5.96 3.33
C ILE A 171 -3.61 5.32 2.32
N TYR A 172 -4.79 4.89 2.76
CA TYR A 172 -5.80 4.31 1.86
C TYR A 172 -6.10 5.24 0.67
N PHE A 173 -6.48 6.49 0.93
CA PHE A 173 -6.84 7.45 -0.11
C PHE A 173 -5.66 7.80 -1.03
N THR A 174 -4.43 7.87 -0.49
CA THR A 174 -3.22 8.09 -1.30
C THR A 174 -3.05 6.98 -2.34
N PHE A 175 -3.18 5.71 -1.92
CA PHE A 175 -3.09 4.57 -2.83
C PHE A 175 -4.29 4.47 -3.78
N ALA A 176 -5.50 4.75 -3.31
CA ALA A 176 -6.70 4.71 -4.13
C ALA A 176 -6.62 5.69 -5.29
N VAL A 177 -6.22 6.94 -5.02
CA VAL A 177 -6.02 7.96 -6.05
C VAL A 177 -4.84 7.60 -6.95
N PHE A 178 -3.72 7.12 -6.40
CA PHE A 178 -2.58 6.68 -7.21
C PHE A 178 -2.99 5.59 -8.22
N GLU A 179 -3.71 4.56 -7.77
CA GLU A 179 -4.10 3.43 -8.60
C GLU A 179 -5.10 3.86 -9.69
N LEU A 180 -6.07 4.72 -9.34
CA LEU A 180 -7.00 5.29 -10.30
C LEU A 180 -6.30 6.16 -11.35
N LEU A 181 -5.32 6.98 -10.96
CA LEU A 181 -4.53 7.76 -11.91
C LEU A 181 -3.64 6.87 -12.79
N HIS A 182 -3.00 5.86 -12.20
CA HIS A 182 -2.00 5.03 -12.85
C HIS A 182 -2.61 4.00 -13.81
N ASP A 183 -3.81 3.49 -13.53
CA ASP A 183 -4.48 2.48 -14.37
C ASP A 183 -5.68 3.10 -15.12
N PRO A 184 -5.51 3.48 -16.41
CA PRO A 184 -6.56 4.11 -17.20
C PRO A 184 -7.83 3.25 -17.33
N SER A 185 -7.68 1.92 -17.24
CA SER A 185 -8.82 1.03 -17.40
C SER A 185 -9.70 0.91 -16.15
N LEU A 186 -9.29 1.49 -15.02
CA LEU A 186 -10.17 1.75 -13.87
C LEU A 186 -10.98 3.04 -14.03
N ARG A 187 -10.48 3.99 -14.83
CA ARG A 187 -11.12 5.28 -15.10
C ARG A 187 -12.11 5.24 -16.26
N PHE A 188 -12.10 4.18 -17.06
CA PHE A 188 -12.91 4.11 -18.26
C PHE A 188 -14.42 4.12 -17.92
N GLY A 189 -15.08 5.25 -18.19
CA GLY A 189 -16.50 5.48 -17.96
C GLY A 189 -16.82 6.27 -16.68
N LYS A 190 -18.06 6.77 -16.59
CA LYS A 190 -18.50 7.73 -15.55
C LYS A 190 -18.21 7.28 -14.12
N ARG A 191 -18.35 5.97 -13.82
CA ARG A 191 -18.12 5.44 -12.47
C ARG A 191 -16.66 5.57 -12.02
N GLY A 192 -15.70 5.37 -12.91
CA GLY A 192 -14.27 5.49 -12.61
C GLY A 192 -13.87 6.94 -12.37
N GLU A 193 -14.38 7.87 -13.18
CA GLU A 193 -14.18 9.31 -13.01
C GLU A 193 -14.78 9.82 -11.69
N THR A 194 -16.02 9.41 -11.38
CA THR A 194 -16.66 9.75 -10.10
C THR A 194 -15.86 9.19 -8.92
N ALA A 195 -15.39 7.95 -9.00
CA ALA A 195 -14.56 7.37 -7.94
C ALA A 195 -13.27 8.16 -7.75
N LEU A 196 -12.56 8.51 -8.83
CA LEU A 196 -11.34 9.32 -8.75
C LEU A 196 -11.61 10.68 -8.08
N PHE A 197 -12.68 11.36 -8.47
CA PHE A 197 -13.06 12.64 -7.86
C PHE A 197 -13.35 12.49 -6.36
N VAL A 198 -14.13 11.49 -5.97
CA VAL A 198 -14.49 11.22 -4.58
C VAL A 198 -13.26 10.88 -3.73
N GLU A 199 -12.43 9.95 -4.20
CA GLU A 199 -11.21 9.52 -3.49
C GLU A 199 -10.20 10.68 -3.37
N ALA A 200 -10.05 11.51 -4.41
CA ALA A 200 -9.17 12.67 -4.37
C ALA A 200 -9.70 13.79 -3.46
N PHE A 201 -11.03 13.99 -3.43
CA PHE A 201 -11.65 14.90 -2.48
C PHE A 201 -11.38 14.45 -1.04
N PHE A 202 -11.60 13.18 -0.72
CA PHE A 202 -11.33 12.66 0.62
C PHE A 202 -9.84 12.67 0.98
N LEU A 203 -8.94 12.44 0.02
CA LEU A 203 -7.50 12.63 0.22
C LEU A 203 -7.17 14.08 0.65
N GLY A 204 -7.74 15.06 -0.06
CA GLY A 204 -7.63 16.47 0.30
C GLY A 204 -8.16 16.75 1.71
N VAL A 205 -9.34 16.22 2.05
CA VAL A 205 -9.92 16.33 3.40
C VAL A 205 -8.98 15.74 4.46
N MET A 206 -8.38 14.57 4.24
CA MET A 206 -7.44 13.96 5.19
C MET A 206 -6.21 14.84 5.42
N TRP A 207 -5.64 15.44 4.36
CA TRP A 207 -4.52 16.37 4.51
C TRP A 207 -4.84 17.57 5.40
N PHE A 208 -6.04 18.15 5.26
CA PHE A 208 -6.47 19.27 6.10
C PHE A 208 -6.87 18.83 7.51
N LEU A 209 -7.50 17.67 7.68
CA LEU A 209 -7.85 17.16 9.01
C LEU A 209 -6.61 16.87 9.85
N LEU A 210 -5.57 16.29 9.26
CA LEU A 210 -4.29 16.07 9.96
C LEU A 210 -3.60 17.39 10.31
N ALA A 211 -3.57 18.36 9.38
CA ALA A 211 -3.05 19.69 9.68
C ALA A 211 -3.82 20.37 10.82
N GLY A 212 -5.15 20.33 10.80
CA GLY A 212 -6.02 20.87 11.85
C GLY A 212 -5.86 20.16 13.19
N TRP A 213 -5.72 18.83 13.19
CA TRP A 213 -5.48 18.03 14.40
C TRP A 213 -4.18 18.44 15.10
N THR A 214 -3.11 18.70 14.33
CA THR A 214 -1.85 19.20 14.90
C THR A 214 -1.91 20.63 15.42
N ALA A 215 -2.90 21.43 15.01
CA ALA A 215 -3.07 22.83 15.42
C ALA A 215 -3.29 23.01 16.90
N TYR A 216 -3.91 22.02 17.52
CA TYR A 216 -4.18 22.05 18.94
C TYR A 216 -2.88 21.98 19.77
N SER A 217 -1.84 21.32 19.26
CA SER A 217 -0.62 21.02 20.02
C SER A 217 0.62 21.78 19.52
N HIS A 218 0.70 22.07 18.22
CA HIS A 218 1.89 22.63 17.57
C HIS A 218 1.53 23.67 16.49
N PRO A 219 1.26 24.93 16.86
CA PRO A 219 0.75 25.95 15.92
C PRO A 219 1.71 26.24 14.75
N ILE A 220 3.03 26.18 14.97
CA ILE A 220 4.03 26.35 13.90
C ILE A 220 3.98 25.18 12.92
N ALA A 221 3.85 23.95 13.43
CA ALA A 221 3.75 22.77 12.58
C ALA A 221 2.49 22.78 11.72
N THR A 222 1.39 23.36 12.22
CA THR A 222 0.14 23.51 11.48
C THR A 222 0.27 24.43 10.29
N ILE A 223 1.00 25.53 10.39
CA ILE A 223 1.26 26.41 9.25
C ILE A 223 1.98 25.61 8.15
N ILE A 224 2.99 24.83 8.53
CA ILE A 224 3.75 23.97 7.61
C ILE A 224 2.83 22.91 6.98
N LEU A 225 2.07 22.18 7.79
CA LEU A 225 1.18 21.09 7.33
C LEU A 225 0.02 21.60 6.47
N THR A 226 -0.50 22.80 6.76
CA THR A 226 -1.54 23.45 5.95
C THR A 226 -0.97 23.91 4.61
N GLY A 227 0.23 24.52 4.61
CA GLY A 227 0.94 24.86 3.38
C GLY A 227 1.22 23.61 2.52
N LEU A 228 1.65 22.51 3.14
CA LEU A 228 1.83 21.22 2.47
C LEU A 228 0.50 20.70 1.89
N ALA A 229 -0.60 20.75 2.65
CA ALA A 229 -1.92 20.34 2.18
C ALA A 229 -2.39 21.17 0.97
N MET A 230 -2.18 22.49 0.98
CA MET A 230 -2.51 23.36 -0.14
C MET A 230 -1.68 23.01 -1.39
N CYS A 231 -0.36 22.86 -1.23
CA CYS A 231 0.53 22.43 -2.31
C CYS A 231 0.13 21.04 -2.86
N ALA A 232 -0.30 20.13 -1.99
CA ALA A 232 -0.76 18.81 -2.35
C ALA A 232 -2.04 18.84 -3.21
N CYS A 233 -3.00 19.70 -2.85
CA CYS A 233 -4.21 19.90 -3.65
C CYS A 233 -3.90 20.50 -5.03
N LEU A 234 -2.96 21.44 -5.12
CA LEU A 234 -2.50 21.99 -6.40
C LEU A 234 -1.80 20.93 -7.25
N LEU A 235 -0.98 20.08 -6.63
CA LEU A 235 -0.35 18.94 -7.29
C LEU A 235 -1.39 17.94 -7.80
N LEU A 236 -2.40 17.58 -7.00
CA LEU A 236 -3.50 16.72 -7.44
C LEU A 236 -4.18 17.31 -8.67
N PHE A 237 -4.54 18.59 -8.64
CA PHE A 237 -5.15 19.25 -9.79
C PHE A 237 -4.27 19.15 -11.05
N HIS A 238 -2.95 19.25 -10.89
CA HIS A 238 -2.03 19.06 -12.01
C HIS A 238 -2.00 17.60 -12.50
N LEU A 239 -1.97 16.62 -11.60
CA LEU A 239 -1.94 15.19 -11.93
C LEU A 239 -3.22 14.70 -12.63
N PHE A 240 -4.34 15.42 -12.48
CA PHE A 240 -5.59 15.15 -13.20
C PHE A 240 -5.53 15.53 -14.69
N ARG A 241 -4.50 16.26 -15.13
CA ARG A 241 -4.36 16.62 -16.53
C ARG A 241 -4.06 15.37 -17.37
N PRO A 242 -4.73 15.21 -18.53
CA PRO A 242 -4.60 14.01 -19.38
C PRO A 242 -3.19 13.79 -19.93
N GLU A 243 -2.36 14.83 -19.96
CA GLU A 243 -0.97 14.79 -20.44
C GLU A 243 0.01 14.19 -19.42
N THR A 244 -0.41 14.02 -18.16
CA THR A 244 0.48 13.55 -17.09
C THR A 244 0.65 12.04 -17.15
N THR A 245 1.89 11.58 -17.27
CA THR A 245 2.23 10.14 -17.34
C THR A 245 2.88 9.62 -16.05
N ASN A 246 3.42 10.51 -15.22
CA ASN A 246 4.05 10.16 -13.94
C ASN A 246 3.19 10.64 -12.75
N HIS A 247 2.52 9.71 -12.09
CA HIS A 247 1.65 9.99 -10.93
C HIS A 247 2.32 9.73 -9.58
N ARG A 248 3.59 9.29 -9.56
CA ARG A 248 4.36 9.09 -8.30
C ARG A 248 4.44 10.32 -7.39
N PRO A 249 4.43 11.57 -7.89
CA PRO A 249 4.44 12.74 -7.01
C PRO A 249 3.30 12.79 -5.99
N ILE A 250 2.20 12.05 -6.20
CA ILE A 250 1.09 11.99 -5.23
C ILE A 250 1.50 11.52 -3.83
N PHE A 251 2.55 10.72 -3.73
CA PHE A 251 3.06 10.24 -2.44
C PHE A 251 3.86 11.30 -1.69
N LEU A 252 4.42 12.30 -2.38
CA LEU A 252 5.32 13.27 -1.76
C LEU A 252 4.64 14.08 -0.64
N PRO A 253 3.44 14.65 -0.82
CA PRO A 253 2.77 15.36 0.26
C PRO A 253 2.44 14.47 1.45
N THR A 254 1.97 13.25 1.19
CA THR A 254 1.68 12.25 2.23
C THR A 254 2.95 11.93 3.03
N ILE A 255 4.07 11.66 2.36
CA ILE A 255 5.37 11.41 3.02
C ILE A 255 5.80 12.61 3.87
N LEU A 256 5.74 13.83 3.33
CA LEU A 256 6.14 15.03 4.06
C LEU A 256 5.26 15.26 5.30
N GLN A 257 3.95 15.06 5.19
CA GLN A 257 3.05 15.15 6.34
C GLN A 257 3.37 14.09 7.39
N LEU A 258 3.60 12.84 6.99
CA LEU A 258 3.98 11.77 7.91
C LEU A 258 5.29 12.08 8.62
N MET A 259 6.31 12.57 7.90
CA MET A 259 7.58 12.96 8.52
C MET A 259 7.37 14.04 9.58
N VAL A 260 6.66 15.11 9.26
CA VAL A 260 6.37 16.17 10.24
C VAL A 260 5.61 15.62 11.44
N LEU A 261 4.59 14.78 11.21
CA LEU A 261 3.80 14.18 12.29
C LEU A 261 4.64 13.27 13.21
N THR A 262 5.48 12.40 12.63
CA THR A 262 6.36 11.50 13.40
C THR A 262 7.40 12.27 14.22
N PHE A 263 7.84 13.45 13.78
CA PHE A 263 8.76 14.29 14.57
C PHE A 263 8.09 15.03 15.74
N LEU A 264 6.76 15.19 15.70
CA LEU A 264 6.02 15.94 16.73
C LEU A 264 5.49 15.03 17.85
N THR A 265 5.40 13.72 17.60
CA THR A 265 4.90 12.69 18.54
C THR A 265 6.03 11.98 19.26
#